data_AF-A0A4D4LJ60-F1
#
_entry.id   AF-A0A4D4LJ60-F1
#
_cell.length_a   1.000
_cell.length_b   1.000
_cell.length_c   1.000
_cell.angle_alpha   90.00
_cell.angle_beta   90.00
_cell.angle_gamma   90.00
#
_symmetry.space_group_name_H-M   'P 1'
#
loop_
_entity.id
_entity.type
_entity.pdbx_description
1 polymer ?
#
loop_
_entity_poly.entity_id
_entity_poly.type
_entity_poly.pdbx_seq_one_letter_code
_entity_poly.pdbx_strand_id
1 'polypeptide(L)'
;MPVEFLTDEQAAKYAAYDGAPSRTELGRFFFLDDADRELIEGKRRSHNRLGFAAQLTTARYLGVFLDDPTDIPAEVADYLAEQLGIADASVLKAYGERENTRLDHVRELRRVLEYTEFAEAEAELRGWVDARAWTTGEGPKALFDAAVGWLRERRVLLPGVTTLARLVAAVREAANQRLWDTLYGLLSTGQRALLDSLLTVPPGARVSELDRLRRGPVRISGPQMKWALERAEEIAAFGMGEVDVSGIPPRRLAELSRYGIDGKASLLRRHGDSRRLATLLATAVYLTSRAVDDALDLLEVLIATKLLARAERETAKEKLKTLPRVERASAKLAAAFQIVFDTTSEQVDTDTGEISPPEVETLEAMWERIEQVVPRHELAAAIAALFELTPPLDSDADEAWRAQLVTRFGTVRPFLKLLVTVVDFGATPEGLPVLKALKSLPDLMGRKKVGPAEIDTGLLTGSWRRLVLSAPHLEPGTVDWKAYAFCVLEQVHRMLRSKQVFAKNSSKWGDLRAKLLDGDAWDQAKPTVLASLNLG
;
A
#
# COMPACT_ATOMS: atom_id res chain seq x y z
N MET A 1 24.22 26.68 19.28
CA MET A 1 24.01 26.21 17.90
C MET A 1 22.87 27.03 17.32
N PRO A 2 23.08 27.78 16.23
CA PRO A 2 21.99 28.52 15.61
C PRO A 2 20.96 27.50 15.11
N VAL A 3 19.69 27.77 15.44
CA VAL A 3 18.58 26.87 15.14
C VAL A 3 18.09 27.23 13.74
N GLU A 4 18.95 27.00 12.75
CA GLU A 4 18.77 27.42 11.35
C GLU A 4 17.89 26.43 10.58
N PHE A 5 16.64 26.27 11.01
CA PHE A 5 15.62 25.69 10.12
C PHE A 5 14.71 26.75 9.49
N LEU A 6 14.80 28.00 9.95
CA LEU A 6 14.19 29.16 9.34
C LEU A 6 15.23 29.93 8.53
N THR A 7 14.85 30.42 7.36
CA THR A 7 15.67 31.40 6.63
C THR A 7 15.56 32.78 7.30
N ASP A 8 16.52 33.66 7.04
CA ASP A 8 16.48 35.05 7.56
C ASP A 8 15.19 35.77 7.14
N GLU A 9 14.73 35.54 5.91
CA GLU A 9 13.45 36.05 5.43
C GLU A 9 12.26 35.51 6.24
N GLN A 10 12.24 34.21 6.55
CA GLN A 10 11.18 33.61 7.36
C GLN A 10 11.20 34.13 8.79
N ALA A 11 12.40 34.34 9.34
CA ALA A 11 12.57 34.91 10.67
C ALA A 11 12.15 36.39 10.72
N ALA A 12 12.41 37.17 9.66
CA ALA A 12 12.00 38.56 9.56
C ALA A 12 10.47 38.73 9.43
N LYS A 13 9.79 37.76 8.80
CA LYS A 13 8.32 37.74 8.68
C LYS A 13 7.60 37.31 9.97
N TYR A 14 8.34 36.75 10.92
CA TYR A 14 7.77 36.31 12.20
C TYR A 14 7.31 37.50 13.03
N ALA A 15 6.03 37.49 13.43
CA ALA A 15 5.43 38.54 14.26
C ALA A 15 5.58 39.96 13.66
N ALA A 16 5.65 40.06 12.33
CA ALA A 16 5.78 41.30 11.57
C ALA A 16 4.78 41.33 10.39
N TYR A 17 4.54 42.50 9.82
CA TYR A 17 3.74 42.66 8.62
C TYR A 17 4.56 42.33 7.36
N ASP A 18 4.12 41.32 6.59
CA ASP A 18 4.68 40.97 5.28
C ASP A 18 3.85 41.63 4.17
N GLY A 19 3.88 42.97 4.14
CA GLY A 19 3.03 43.78 3.27
C GLY A 19 1.67 44.14 3.89
N ALA A 20 0.85 44.84 3.10
CA ALA A 20 -0.46 45.32 3.52
C ALA A 20 -1.48 44.18 3.64
N PRO A 21 -2.26 44.09 4.74
CA PRO A 21 -3.36 43.13 4.84
C PRO A 21 -4.39 43.35 3.73
N SER A 22 -4.97 42.26 3.23
CA SER A 22 -6.06 42.32 2.26
C SER A 22 -7.30 43.01 2.84
N ARG A 23 -8.21 43.49 1.98
CA ARG A 23 -9.48 44.09 2.45
C ARG A 23 -10.29 43.15 3.36
N THR A 24 -10.24 41.84 3.10
CA THR A 24 -10.92 40.85 3.93
C THR A 24 -10.25 40.73 5.31
N GLU A 25 -8.92 40.78 5.38
CA GLU A 25 -8.18 40.77 6.64
C GLU A 25 -8.39 42.07 7.43
N LEU A 26 -8.39 43.24 6.76
CA LEU A 26 -8.73 44.53 7.35
C LEU A 26 -10.11 44.48 8.01
N GLY A 27 -11.13 44.03 7.27
CA GLY A 27 -12.49 43.91 7.82
C GLY A 27 -12.63 42.87 8.94
N ARG A 28 -11.75 41.86 9.00
CA ARG A 28 -11.82 40.80 10.01
C ARG A 28 -11.07 41.11 11.30
N PHE A 29 -9.86 41.66 11.20
CA PHE A 29 -8.95 41.82 12.34
C PHE A 29 -8.78 43.28 12.78
N PHE A 30 -9.06 44.23 11.88
CA PHE A 30 -8.82 45.66 12.10
C PHE A 30 -10.10 46.48 12.22
N PHE A 31 -11.26 45.84 12.13
CA PHE A 31 -12.54 46.49 12.43
C PHE A 31 -12.65 46.73 13.94
N LEU A 32 -13.00 47.97 14.30
CA LEU A 32 -13.20 48.42 15.67
C LEU A 32 -14.69 48.36 15.99
N ASP A 33 -15.07 47.40 16.84
CA ASP A 33 -16.43 47.30 17.36
C ASP A 33 -16.72 48.37 18.43
N ASP A 34 -17.94 48.37 18.97
CA ASP A 34 -18.36 49.38 19.95
C ASP A 34 -17.55 49.28 21.26
N ALA A 35 -17.13 48.08 21.67
CA ALA A 35 -16.31 47.88 22.85
C ALA A 35 -14.88 48.41 22.63
N ASP A 36 -14.31 48.17 21.45
CA ASP A 36 -13.02 48.74 21.06
C ASP A 36 -13.06 50.27 21.07
N ARG A 37 -14.12 50.86 20.51
CA ARG A 37 -14.30 52.32 20.48
C ARG A 37 -14.41 52.92 21.87
N GLU A 38 -15.17 52.29 22.77
CA GLU A 38 -15.28 52.73 24.16
C GLU A 38 -13.90 52.75 24.86
N LEU A 39 -13.08 51.73 24.64
CA LEU A 39 -11.71 51.67 25.17
C LEU A 39 -10.82 52.79 24.59
N ILE A 40 -10.97 53.09 23.29
CA ILE A 40 -10.15 54.07 22.57
C ILE A 40 -10.55 55.53 22.89
N GLU A 41 -11.83 55.82 23.08
CA GLU A 41 -12.34 57.17 23.36
C GLU A 41 -11.75 57.78 24.63
N GLY A 42 -11.44 56.94 25.63
CA GLY A 42 -10.78 57.37 26.87
C GLY A 42 -9.34 57.86 26.69
N LYS A 43 -8.70 57.65 25.53
CA LYS A 43 -7.30 58.05 25.28
C LYS A 43 -7.21 59.51 24.84
N ARG A 44 -6.38 60.29 25.53
CA ARG A 44 -6.18 61.72 25.25
C ARG A 44 -5.33 61.91 23.98
N ARG A 45 -5.79 62.77 23.07
CA ARG A 45 -5.13 63.16 21.80
C ARG A 45 -5.21 62.09 20.71
N SER A 46 -5.29 62.54 19.46
CA SER A 46 -5.50 61.66 18.29
C SER A 46 -4.39 60.61 18.09
N HIS A 47 -3.12 60.94 18.35
CA HIS A 47 -2.01 59.98 18.23
C HIS A 47 -2.11 58.83 19.24
N ASN A 48 -2.58 59.08 20.46
CA ASN A 48 -2.77 58.03 21.46
C ASN A 48 -3.99 57.16 21.13
N ARG A 49 -5.06 57.74 20.59
CA ARG A 49 -6.23 56.99 20.12
C ARG A 49 -5.86 56.06 18.95
N LEU A 50 -5.19 56.60 17.94
CA LEU A 50 -4.72 55.85 16.78
C LEU A 50 -3.67 54.79 17.16
N GLY A 51 -2.73 55.13 18.03
CA GLY A 51 -1.70 54.21 18.50
C GLY A 51 -2.22 53.08 19.39
N PHE A 52 -3.20 53.36 20.24
CA PHE A 52 -3.88 52.32 21.03
C PHE A 52 -4.66 51.37 20.13
N ALA A 53 -5.39 51.91 19.14
CA ALA A 53 -6.09 51.10 18.14
C ALA A 53 -5.12 50.25 17.31
N ALA A 54 -3.99 50.82 16.88
CA ALA A 54 -2.96 50.10 16.13
C ALA A 54 -2.39 48.92 16.93
N GLN A 55 -2.08 49.11 18.22
CA GLN A 55 -1.59 48.04 19.08
C GLN A 55 -2.65 46.97 19.33
N LEU A 56 -3.91 47.38 19.53
CA LEU A 56 -5.05 46.48 19.72
C LEU A 56 -5.25 45.55 18.52
N THR A 57 -5.34 46.12 17.32
CA THR A 57 -5.61 45.34 16.10
C THR A 57 -4.38 44.57 15.64
N THR A 58 -3.17 45.09 15.91
CA THR A 58 -1.93 44.34 15.63
C THR A 58 -1.79 43.13 16.53
N ALA A 59 -2.16 43.22 17.82
CA ALA A 59 -2.18 42.04 18.70
C ALA A 59 -3.16 40.98 18.19
N ARG A 60 -4.35 41.38 17.71
CA ARG A 60 -5.34 40.47 17.11
C ARG A 60 -4.82 39.80 15.83
N TYR A 61 -4.11 40.53 14.98
CA TYR A 61 -3.64 40.05 13.69
C TYR A 61 -2.33 39.24 13.79
N LEU A 62 -1.32 39.79 14.46
CA LEU A 62 0.02 39.19 14.55
C LEU A 62 0.22 38.33 15.80
N GLY A 63 -0.49 38.59 16.90
CA GLY A 63 -0.26 37.94 18.19
C GLY A 63 0.87 38.58 19.02
N VAL A 64 1.27 39.82 18.69
CA VAL A 64 2.33 40.57 19.39
C VAL A 64 1.96 42.06 19.44
N PHE A 65 2.52 42.79 20.40
CA PHE A 65 2.53 44.25 20.41
C PHE A 65 3.82 44.76 19.79
N LEU A 66 3.74 45.76 18.90
CA LEU A 66 4.94 46.27 18.23
C LEU A 66 5.75 47.16 19.16
N ASP A 67 7.07 47.01 19.11
CA ASP A 67 7.99 47.91 19.81
C ASP A 67 7.97 49.31 19.17
N ASP A 68 8.06 49.37 17.84
CA ASP A 68 7.80 50.57 17.06
C ASP A 68 6.37 50.55 16.49
N PRO A 69 5.46 51.41 16.97
CA PRO A 69 4.10 51.48 16.46
C PRO A 69 3.98 51.90 14.99
N THR A 70 5.06 52.40 14.38
CA THR A 70 5.09 52.83 12.97
C THR A 70 5.42 51.70 12.01
N ASP A 71 5.78 50.51 12.51
CA ASP A 71 6.02 49.30 11.70
C ASP A 71 4.73 48.67 11.12
N ILE A 72 3.59 49.36 11.21
CA ILE A 72 2.35 48.97 10.54
C ILE A 72 2.31 49.48 9.09
N PRO A 73 1.69 48.73 8.14
CA PRO A 73 1.43 49.23 6.79
C PRO A 73 0.56 50.48 6.79
N ALA A 74 0.77 51.38 5.82
CA ALA A 74 0.02 52.64 5.71
C ALA A 74 -1.49 52.39 5.61
N GLU A 75 -1.89 51.33 4.90
CA GLU A 75 -3.28 50.90 4.72
C GLU A 75 -3.95 50.57 6.05
N VAL A 76 -3.20 50.00 7.01
CA VAL A 76 -3.72 49.73 8.36
C VAL A 76 -3.90 51.04 9.12
N ALA A 77 -2.92 51.95 9.04
CA ALA A 77 -2.99 53.24 9.71
C ALA A 77 -4.18 54.08 9.19
N ASP A 78 -4.36 54.14 7.88
CA ASP A 78 -5.45 54.86 7.23
C ASP A 78 -6.82 54.25 7.56
N TYR A 79 -6.94 52.92 7.51
CA TYR A 79 -8.18 52.21 7.84
C TYR A 79 -8.62 52.45 9.29
N LEU A 80 -7.68 52.50 10.23
CA LEU A 80 -7.98 52.81 11.63
C LEU A 80 -8.28 54.30 11.84
N ALA A 81 -7.57 55.20 11.16
CA ALA A 81 -7.82 56.63 11.22
C ALA A 81 -9.22 56.99 10.72
N GLU A 82 -9.66 56.38 9.61
CA GLU A 82 -11.01 56.53 9.06
C GLU A 82 -12.08 56.12 10.08
N GLN A 83 -11.94 54.93 10.69
CA GLN A 83 -12.88 54.43 11.70
C GLN A 83 -12.96 55.32 12.96
N LEU A 84 -11.86 56.01 13.30
CA LEU A 84 -11.78 56.89 14.48
C LEU A 84 -12.10 58.36 14.17
N GLY A 85 -12.36 58.72 12.91
CA GLY A 85 -12.59 60.09 12.47
C GLY A 85 -11.36 60.98 12.57
N ILE A 86 -10.16 60.43 12.40
CA ILE A 86 -8.88 61.14 12.44
C ILE A 86 -8.47 61.48 11.01
N ALA A 87 -8.34 62.78 10.69
CA ALA A 87 -8.11 63.25 9.32
C ALA A 87 -6.69 62.95 8.76
N ASP A 88 -5.70 62.77 9.63
CA ASP A 88 -4.31 62.51 9.24
C ASP A 88 -3.75 61.34 10.06
N ALA A 89 -3.47 60.21 9.40
CA ALA A 89 -2.89 59.03 10.04
C ALA A 89 -1.41 59.24 10.44
N SER A 90 -0.72 60.24 9.89
CA SER A 90 0.69 60.52 10.19
C SER A 90 0.93 60.92 11.65
N VAL A 91 -0.12 61.33 12.37
CA VAL A 91 -0.10 61.58 13.81
C VAL A 91 0.36 60.37 14.63
N LEU A 92 0.25 59.15 14.07
CA LEU A 92 0.77 57.93 14.70
C LEU A 92 2.27 58.03 15.02
N LYS A 93 3.06 58.81 14.27
CA LYS A 93 4.50 59.01 14.54
C LYS A 93 4.77 59.65 15.91
N ALA A 94 3.81 60.39 16.46
CA ALA A 94 3.90 60.98 17.81
C ALA A 94 3.46 60.01 18.91
N TYR A 95 2.95 58.82 18.57
CA TYR A 95 2.58 57.80 19.52
C TYR A 95 3.83 57.07 20.04
N GLY A 96 3.99 57.02 21.36
CA GLY A 96 5.14 56.38 21.99
C GLY A 96 6.36 57.27 22.21
N GLU A 97 6.31 58.57 21.85
CA GLU A 97 7.33 59.57 22.26
C GLU A 97 7.56 59.58 23.77
N ARG A 98 6.52 59.25 24.55
CA ARG A 98 6.61 58.92 25.96
C ARG A 98 6.47 57.41 26.13
N GLU A 99 7.59 56.73 26.30
CA GLU A 99 7.66 55.28 26.41
C GLU A 99 6.70 54.73 27.49
N ASN A 100 6.61 55.38 28.65
CA ASN A 100 5.67 55.00 29.72
C ASN A 100 4.20 54.95 29.26
N THR A 101 3.76 55.89 28.42
CA THR A 101 2.38 55.91 27.92
C THR A 101 2.11 54.73 26.99
N ARG A 102 3.06 54.38 26.11
CA ARG A 102 2.95 53.18 25.25
C ARG A 102 2.91 51.90 26.08
N LEU A 103 3.81 51.77 27.06
CA LEU A 103 3.88 50.59 27.91
C LEU A 103 2.62 50.43 28.77
N ASP A 104 2.05 51.53 29.28
CA ASP A 104 0.79 51.49 30.04
C ASP A 104 -0.38 51.07 29.16
N HIS A 105 -0.44 51.55 27.90
CA HIS A 105 -1.43 51.11 26.93
C HIS A 105 -1.30 49.61 26.61
N VAL A 106 -0.08 49.10 26.40
CA VAL A 106 0.15 47.67 26.15
C VAL A 106 -0.27 46.82 27.35
N ARG A 107 0.02 47.25 28.59
CA ARG A 107 -0.44 46.57 29.81
C ARG A 107 -1.96 46.54 29.91
N GLU A 108 -2.61 47.65 29.59
CA GLU A 108 -4.07 47.76 29.57
C GLU A 108 -4.68 46.83 28.52
N LEU A 109 -4.17 46.87 27.28
CA LEU A 109 -4.62 46.01 26.19
C LEU A 109 -4.42 44.54 26.51
N ARG A 110 -3.28 44.15 27.08
CA ARG A 110 -3.03 42.78 27.50
C ARG A 110 -4.09 42.29 28.49
N ARG A 111 -4.47 43.12 29.46
CA ARG A 111 -5.52 42.78 30.45
C ARG A 111 -6.91 42.70 29.81
N VAL A 112 -7.28 43.68 28.99
CA VAL A 112 -8.64 43.78 28.42
C VAL A 112 -8.88 42.72 27.34
N LEU A 113 -7.86 42.44 26.52
CA LEU A 113 -7.92 41.41 25.48
C LEU A 113 -7.62 40.00 26.02
N GLU A 114 -7.34 39.87 27.32
CA GLU A 114 -7.03 38.61 28.01
C GLU A 114 -5.82 37.87 27.40
N TYR A 115 -4.80 38.63 26.97
CA TYR A 115 -3.57 38.04 26.48
C TYR A 115 -2.69 37.57 27.63
N THR A 116 -2.13 36.38 27.46
CA THR A 116 -1.21 35.78 28.43
C THR A 116 0.23 35.91 27.96
N GLU A 117 1.17 36.12 28.89
CA GLU A 117 2.60 36.14 28.58
C GLU A 117 3.10 34.74 28.19
N PHE A 118 4.04 34.68 27.26
CA PHE A 118 4.59 33.40 26.79
C PHE A 118 5.12 32.53 27.94
N ALA A 119 5.76 33.13 28.95
CA ALA A 119 6.35 32.42 30.08
C ALA A 119 5.32 31.59 30.87
N GLU A 120 4.06 32.03 30.91
CA GLU A 120 2.98 31.33 31.63
C GLU A 120 2.47 30.11 30.83
N ALA A 121 2.50 30.18 29.50
CA ALA A 121 2.04 29.12 28.61
C ALA A 121 3.17 28.20 28.10
N GLU A 122 4.44 28.51 28.38
CA GLU A 122 5.59 27.79 27.83
C GLU A 122 5.52 26.29 28.14
N ALA A 123 5.18 25.92 29.37
CA ALA A 123 5.09 24.50 29.78
C ALA A 123 3.97 23.76 29.03
N GLU A 124 2.81 24.39 28.85
CA GLU A 124 1.68 23.82 28.11
C GLU A 124 2.04 23.67 26.62
N LEU A 125 2.63 24.69 26.01
CA LEU A 125 3.11 24.63 24.63
C LEU A 125 4.15 23.51 24.46
N ARG A 126 5.11 23.37 25.38
CA ARG A 126 6.10 22.28 25.34
C ARG A 126 5.43 20.91 25.33
N GLY A 127 4.46 20.69 26.22
CA GLY A 127 3.69 19.44 26.25
C GLY A 127 2.95 19.17 24.94
N TRP A 128 2.33 20.21 24.37
CA TRP A 128 1.62 20.11 23.10
C TRP A 128 2.56 19.82 21.92
N VAL A 129 3.70 20.52 21.82
CA VAL A 129 4.71 20.28 20.78
C VAL A 129 5.34 18.88 20.93
N ASP A 130 5.58 18.40 22.16
CA ASP A 130 6.11 17.05 22.41
C ASP A 130 5.14 15.97 21.92
N ALA A 131 3.86 16.07 22.29
CA ALA A 131 2.83 15.12 21.85
C ALA A 131 2.71 15.09 20.32
N ARG A 132 2.78 16.26 19.68
CA ARG A 132 2.74 16.38 18.22
C ARG A 132 3.99 15.77 17.58
N ALA A 133 5.19 16.13 18.05
CA ALA A 133 6.46 15.62 17.54
C ALA A 133 6.59 14.10 17.71
N TRP A 134 6.11 13.56 18.81
CA TRP A 134 6.02 12.12 19.05
C TRP A 134 5.14 11.43 18.01
N THR A 135 3.96 11.98 17.73
CA THR A 135 2.93 11.31 16.92
C THR A 135 3.18 11.45 15.41
N THR A 136 3.54 12.64 14.94
CA THR A 136 3.50 12.98 13.51
C THR A 136 4.87 12.93 12.84
N GLY A 137 5.96 13.12 13.59
CA GLY A 137 7.30 13.17 13.02
C GLY A 137 7.57 14.38 12.12
N GLU A 138 6.75 15.42 12.25
CA GLU A 138 6.85 16.64 11.46
C GLU A 138 8.24 17.29 11.53
N GLY A 139 8.59 17.95 10.42
CA GLY A 139 9.81 18.76 10.34
C GLY A 139 9.73 19.96 11.30
N PRO A 140 10.89 20.52 11.69
CA PRO A 140 10.93 21.61 12.66
C PRO A 140 10.15 22.86 12.22
N LYS A 141 10.11 23.15 10.92
CA LYS A 141 9.31 24.27 10.38
C LYS A 141 7.80 24.05 10.57
N ALA A 142 7.29 22.87 10.23
CA ALA A 142 5.87 22.57 10.40
C ALA A 142 5.45 22.61 11.87
N LEU A 143 6.30 22.13 12.79
CA LEU A 143 6.06 22.24 14.23
C LEU A 143 6.11 23.70 14.72
N PHE A 144 7.00 24.52 14.16
CA PHE A 144 7.08 25.95 14.46
C PHE A 144 5.82 26.69 14.02
N ASP A 145 5.39 26.51 12.76
CA ASP A 145 4.17 27.14 12.24
C ASP A 145 2.94 26.70 13.04
N ALA A 146 2.86 25.42 13.41
CA ALA A 146 1.79 24.90 14.24
C ALA A 146 1.83 25.47 15.67
N ALA A 147 3.01 25.68 16.25
CA ALA A 147 3.17 26.34 17.55
C ALA A 147 2.75 27.82 17.51
N VAL A 148 3.02 28.53 16.40
CA VAL A 148 2.52 29.91 16.19
C VAL A 148 0.99 29.94 16.15
N GLY A 149 0.37 29.02 15.41
CA GLY A 149 -1.08 28.87 15.38
C GLY A 149 -1.66 28.62 16.77
N TRP A 150 -1.06 27.68 17.52
CA TRP A 150 -1.48 27.33 18.88
C TRP A 150 -1.43 28.53 19.84
N LEU A 151 -0.37 29.33 19.78
CA LEU A 151 -0.21 30.55 20.60
C LEU A 151 -1.27 31.59 20.26
N ARG A 152 -1.50 31.84 18.97
CA ARG A 152 -2.50 32.82 18.49
C ARG A 152 -3.91 32.43 18.89
N GLU A 153 -4.28 31.16 18.71
CA GLU A 153 -5.61 30.64 19.08
C GLU A 153 -5.91 30.78 20.57
N ARG A 154 -4.89 30.72 21.43
CA ARG A 154 -5.01 30.84 22.89
C ARG A 154 -4.72 32.23 23.43
N ARG A 155 -4.56 33.24 22.56
CA ARG A 155 -4.19 34.62 22.92
C ARG A 155 -2.93 34.67 23.80
N VAL A 156 -1.95 33.83 23.50
CA VAL A 156 -0.62 33.90 24.12
C VAL A 156 0.26 34.79 23.24
N LEU A 157 0.94 35.77 23.86
CA LEU A 157 1.86 36.64 23.13
C LEU A 157 3.00 35.84 22.52
N LEU A 158 3.31 36.11 21.25
CA LEU A 158 4.40 35.48 20.54
C LEU A 158 5.75 35.87 21.18
N PRO A 159 6.59 34.90 21.60
CA PRO A 159 7.94 35.21 22.08
C PRO A 159 8.85 35.61 20.91
N GLY A 160 10.08 36.04 21.15
CA GLY A 160 11.04 36.25 20.06
C GLY A 160 11.24 34.99 19.19
N VAL A 161 11.42 35.17 17.88
CA VAL A 161 11.54 34.07 16.90
C VAL A 161 12.58 33.02 17.31
N THR A 162 13.72 33.46 17.85
CA THR A 162 14.82 32.58 18.28
C THR A 162 14.43 31.76 19.51
N THR A 163 13.61 32.30 20.41
CA THR A 163 13.08 31.62 21.59
C THR A 163 12.18 30.47 21.18
N LEU A 164 11.20 30.75 20.31
CA LEU A 164 10.27 29.71 19.82
C LEU A 164 10.98 28.65 18.98
N ALA A 165 11.89 29.06 18.08
CA ALA A 165 12.65 28.13 17.27
C ALA A 165 13.50 27.18 18.13
N ARG A 166 14.19 27.70 19.15
CA ARG A 166 14.96 26.89 20.11
C ARG A 166 14.08 25.93 20.90
N LEU A 167 12.91 26.37 21.38
CA LEU A 167 11.96 25.51 22.07
C LEU A 167 11.54 24.34 21.18
N VAL A 168 11.07 24.63 19.96
CA VAL A 168 10.61 23.61 19.01
C VAL A 168 11.73 22.63 18.67
N ALA A 169 12.94 23.13 18.39
CA ALA A 169 14.08 22.26 18.10
C ALA A 169 14.46 21.36 19.28
N ALA A 170 14.49 21.92 20.50
CA ALA A 170 14.83 21.16 21.70
C ALA A 170 13.78 20.08 22.01
N VAL A 171 12.49 20.43 21.96
CA VAL A 171 11.39 19.47 22.21
C VAL A 171 11.38 18.38 21.14
N ARG A 172 11.54 18.74 19.87
CA ARG A 172 11.62 17.77 18.77
C ARG A 172 12.81 16.82 18.92
N GLU A 173 13.99 17.33 19.31
CA GLU A 173 15.16 16.49 19.52
C GLU A 173 14.97 15.55 20.71
N ALA A 174 14.38 16.02 21.81
CA ALA A 174 14.02 15.17 22.94
C ALA A 174 13.03 14.06 22.53
N ALA A 175 12.01 14.38 21.73
CA ALA A 175 11.05 13.41 21.21
C ALA A 175 11.70 12.37 20.27
N ASN A 176 12.66 12.79 19.43
CA ASN A 176 13.45 11.88 18.59
C ASN A 176 14.32 10.95 19.44
N GLN A 177 15.02 11.50 20.43
CA GLN A 177 15.87 10.72 21.31
C GLN A 177 15.07 9.70 22.12
N ARG A 178 13.92 10.12 22.69
CA ARG A 178 12.96 9.21 23.34
C ARG A 178 12.53 8.08 22.41
N LEU A 179 12.20 8.38 21.15
CA LEU A 179 11.81 7.35 20.17
C LEU A 179 12.92 6.31 19.97
N TRP A 180 14.16 6.77 19.80
CA TRP A 180 15.29 5.87 19.60
C TRP A 180 15.56 5.04 20.85
N ASP A 181 15.52 5.66 22.03
CA ASP A 181 15.79 4.98 23.30
C ASP A 181 14.71 3.96 23.65
N THR A 182 13.44 4.25 23.37
CA THR A 182 12.35 3.28 23.51
C THR A 182 12.61 2.05 22.63
N LEU A 183 12.89 2.24 21.34
CA LEU A 183 13.16 1.13 20.42
C LEU A 183 14.44 0.36 20.78
N TYR A 184 15.49 1.05 21.20
CA TYR A 184 16.72 0.44 21.69
C TYR A 184 16.49 -0.40 22.95
N GLY A 185 15.64 0.09 23.86
CA GLY A 185 15.26 -0.59 25.10
C GLY A 185 14.51 -1.91 24.88
N LEU A 186 13.80 -2.06 23.77
CA LEU A 186 13.10 -3.31 23.40
C LEU A 186 14.06 -4.43 22.99
N LEU A 187 15.30 -4.11 22.62
CA LEU A 187 16.26 -5.08 22.10
C LEU A 187 17.11 -5.70 23.20
N SER A 188 17.22 -7.01 23.22
CA SER A 188 18.24 -7.74 23.99
C SER A 188 19.66 -7.51 23.45
N THR A 189 20.68 -7.79 24.26
CA THR A 189 22.09 -7.70 23.85
C THR A 189 22.38 -8.52 22.59
N GLY A 190 21.81 -9.73 22.48
CA GLY A 190 21.96 -10.59 21.31
C GLY A 190 21.32 -9.98 20.05
N GLN A 191 20.10 -9.44 20.17
CA GLN A 191 19.41 -8.76 19.07
C GLN A 191 20.15 -7.51 18.60
N ARG A 192 20.73 -6.73 19.53
CA ARG A 192 21.56 -5.56 19.19
C ARG A 192 22.80 -5.97 18.38
N ALA A 193 23.51 -7.00 18.82
CA ALA A 193 24.68 -7.52 18.10
C ALA A 193 24.30 -8.06 16.71
N LEU A 194 23.17 -8.76 16.60
CA LEU A 194 22.65 -9.25 15.34
C LEU A 194 22.32 -8.09 14.38
N LEU A 195 21.59 -7.07 14.82
CA LEU A 195 21.27 -5.90 14.00
C LEU A 195 22.52 -5.14 13.56
N ASP A 196 23.48 -4.91 14.46
CA ASP A 196 24.74 -4.23 14.10
C ASP A 196 25.56 -5.05 13.10
N SER A 197 25.51 -6.39 13.17
CA SER A 197 26.18 -7.25 12.19
C SER A 197 25.65 -7.05 10.76
N LEU A 198 24.38 -6.66 10.60
CA LEU A 198 23.79 -6.38 9.28
C LEU A 198 24.53 -5.28 8.52
N LEU A 199 25.15 -4.34 9.24
CA LEU A 199 25.89 -3.25 8.63
C LEU A 199 27.27 -3.69 8.11
N THR A 200 27.75 -4.88 8.46
CA THR A 200 29.09 -5.39 8.13
C THR A 200 29.13 -6.00 6.73
N VAL A 201 30.27 -5.88 6.03
CA VAL A 201 30.55 -6.56 4.76
C VAL A 201 31.35 -7.81 5.09
N PRO A 202 30.82 -9.03 4.87
CA PRO A 202 31.56 -10.25 5.13
C PRO A 202 32.82 -10.40 4.25
N PRO A 203 33.83 -11.18 4.68
CA PRO A 203 34.98 -11.50 3.84
C PRO A 203 34.56 -12.11 2.50
N GLY A 204 35.08 -11.57 1.39
CA GLY A 204 34.73 -12.00 0.04
C GLY A 204 33.43 -11.43 -0.53
N ALA A 205 32.62 -10.72 0.29
CA ALA A 205 31.44 -10.01 -0.18
C ALA A 205 31.77 -8.57 -0.62
N ARG A 206 30.89 -8.00 -1.45
CA ARG A 206 31.01 -6.60 -1.92
C ARG A 206 30.02 -5.63 -1.26
N VAL A 207 29.00 -6.17 -0.61
CA VAL A 207 27.89 -5.41 -0.03
C VAL A 207 27.64 -5.89 1.39
N SER A 208 27.02 -5.05 2.22
CA SER A 208 26.66 -5.45 3.58
C SER A 208 25.52 -6.48 3.56
N GLU A 209 25.35 -7.21 4.67
CA GLU A 209 24.22 -8.12 4.83
C GLU A 209 22.88 -7.38 4.71
N LEU A 210 22.79 -6.16 5.24
CA LEU A 210 21.64 -5.29 5.10
C LEU A 210 21.34 -4.97 3.63
N ASP A 211 22.35 -4.61 2.83
CA ASP A 211 22.18 -4.32 1.40
C ASP A 211 21.77 -5.58 0.62
N ARG A 212 22.30 -6.75 0.99
CA ARG A 212 21.91 -8.05 0.40
C ARG A 212 20.44 -8.35 0.69
N LEU A 213 20.01 -8.21 1.94
CA LEU A 213 18.65 -8.51 2.39
C LEU A 213 17.62 -7.50 1.89
N ARG A 214 17.99 -6.27 1.57
CA ARG A 214 17.08 -5.29 0.97
C ARG A 214 16.76 -5.55 -0.50
N ARG A 215 17.60 -6.33 -1.18
CA ARG A 215 17.43 -6.59 -2.60
C ARG A 215 16.28 -7.57 -2.84
N GLY A 216 15.24 -7.12 -3.53
CA GLY A 216 14.16 -7.98 -4.00
C GLY A 216 14.54 -8.84 -5.22
N PRO A 217 13.65 -9.76 -5.64
CA PRO A 217 13.87 -10.59 -6.82
C PRO A 217 13.87 -9.78 -8.12
N VAL A 218 14.72 -10.16 -9.07
CA VAL A 218 14.90 -9.43 -10.34
C VAL A 218 14.64 -10.27 -11.60
N ARG A 219 14.32 -11.56 -11.43
CA ARG A 219 14.06 -12.50 -12.53
C ARG A 219 12.76 -13.26 -12.28
N ILE A 220 12.10 -13.68 -13.35
CA ILE A 220 10.87 -14.47 -13.25
C ILE A 220 11.21 -15.93 -13.57
N SER A 221 11.48 -16.74 -12.55
CA SER A 221 11.79 -18.17 -12.67
C SER A 221 11.54 -18.94 -11.38
N GLY A 222 11.41 -20.27 -11.48
CA GLY A 222 11.30 -21.17 -10.31
C GLY A 222 12.47 -21.05 -9.33
N PRO A 223 13.74 -21.06 -9.78
CA PRO A 223 14.89 -20.84 -8.89
C PRO A 223 14.87 -19.46 -8.22
N GLN A 224 14.45 -18.39 -8.90
CA GLN A 224 14.34 -17.07 -8.28
C GLN A 224 13.23 -17.04 -7.23
N MET A 225 12.11 -17.76 -7.47
CA MET A 225 11.02 -17.90 -6.51
C MET A 225 11.47 -18.63 -5.25
N LYS A 226 12.25 -19.71 -5.40
CA LYS A 226 12.89 -20.41 -4.29
C LYS A 226 13.76 -19.45 -3.47
N TRP A 227 14.65 -18.71 -4.14
CA TRP A 227 15.52 -17.74 -3.49
C TRP A 227 14.74 -16.62 -2.77
N ALA A 228 13.63 -16.14 -3.35
CA ALA A 228 12.81 -15.10 -2.72
C ALA A 228 12.18 -15.57 -1.41
N LEU A 229 11.76 -16.85 -1.34
CA LEU A 229 11.25 -17.46 -0.11
C LEU A 229 12.36 -17.74 0.90
N GLU A 230 13.52 -18.26 0.47
CA GLU A 230 14.70 -18.43 1.35
C GLU A 230 15.13 -17.10 1.97
N ARG A 231 15.08 -16.00 1.21
CA ARG A 231 15.32 -14.65 1.73
C ARG A 231 14.27 -14.24 2.77
N ALA A 232 12.98 -14.50 2.52
CA ALA A 232 11.93 -14.16 3.47
C ALA A 232 12.05 -14.97 4.77
N GLU A 233 12.40 -16.25 4.67
CA GLU A 233 12.72 -17.13 5.81
C GLU A 233 13.92 -16.59 6.61
N GLU A 234 15.00 -16.22 5.91
CA GLU A 234 16.19 -15.65 6.54
C GLU A 234 15.91 -14.35 7.30
N ILE A 235 15.09 -13.45 6.72
CA ILE A 235 14.70 -12.21 7.37
C ILE A 235 13.81 -12.49 8.61
N ALA A 236 12.87 -13.42 8.49
CA ALA A 236 12.01 -13.82 9.60
C ALA A 236 12.82 -14.46 10.74
N ALA A 237 13.86 -15.25 10.42
CA ALA A 237 14.71 -15.90 11.40
C ALA A 237 15.49 -14.93 12.31
N PHE A 238 15.61 -13.64 11.94
CA PHE A 238 16.15 -12.64 12.85
C PHE A 238 15.24 -12.33 14.05
N GLY A 239 13.96 -12.70 14.00
CA GLY A 239 12.99 -12.49 15.09
C GLY A 239 12.61 -11.02 15.32
N MET A 240 13.03 -10.10 14.44
CA MET A 240 12.77 -8.67 14.63
C MET A 240 11.29 -8.32 14.41
N GLY A 241 10.57 -9.09 13.59
CA GLY A 241 9.13 -8.93 13.39
C GLY A 241 8.28 -9.30 14.61
N GLU A 242 8.84 -10.00 15.60
CA GLU A 242 8.15 -10.39 16.84
C GLU A 242 8.34 -9.36 17.97
N VAL A 243 9.20 -8.36 17.76
CA VAL A 243 9.41 -7.28 18.74
C VAL A 243 8.17 -6.40 18.77
N ASP A 244 7.56 -6.27 19.95
CA ASP A 244 6.39 -5.43 20.14
C ASP A 244 6.75 -3.94 20.03
N VAL A 245 6.43 -3.36 18.87
CA VAL A 245 6.62 -1.93 18.56
C VAL A 245 5.30 -1.15 18.61
N SER A 246 4.24 -1.73 19.18
CA SER A 246 2.91 -1.09 19.23
C SER A 246 2.89 0.24 19.99
N GLY A 247 3.80 0.45 20.93
CA GLY A 247 3.99 1.71 21.64
C GLY A 247 4.58 2.86 20.79
N ILE A 248 5.01 2.57 19.56
CA ILE A 248 5.57 3.58 18.64
C ILE A 248 4.52 3.97 17.60
N PRO A 249 4.28 5.28 17.38
CA PRO A 249 3.36 5.73 16.34
C PRO A 249 3.76 5.17 14.96
N PRO A 250 2.84 4.55 14.19
CA PRO A 250 3.17 3.85 12.94
C PRO A 250 3.92 4.71 11.92
N ARG A 251 3.57 6.01 11.85
CA ARG A 251 4.23 6.98 10.98
C ARG A 251 5.72 7.14 11.32
N ARG A 252 6.07 7.18 12.61
CA ARG A 252 7.46 7.33 13.07
C ARG A 252 8.28 6.08 12.79
N LEU A 253 7.67 4.90 12.97
CA LEU A 253 8.29 3.63 12.61
C LEU A 253 8.55 3.56 11.09
N ALA A 254 7.58 4.02 10.28
CA ALA A 254 7.73 4.09 8.83
C ALA A 254 8.80 5.09 8.37
N GLU A 255 8.95 6.24 9.05
CA GLU A 255 10.03 7.18 8.80
C GLU A 255 11.42 6.56 9.05
N LEU A 256 11.58 5.85 10.18
CA LEU A 256 12.82 5.14 10.50
C LEU A 256 13.11 4.01 9.52
N SER A 257 12.11 3.20 9.18
CA SER A 257 12.29 2.10 8.23
C SER A 257 12.66 2.62 6.84
N ARG A 258 12.03 3.70 6.37
CA ARG A 258 12.38 4.35 5.10
C ARG A 258 13.80 4.90 5.12
N TYR A 259 14.17 5.63 6.18
CA TYR A 259 15.54 6.12 6.34
C TYR A 259 16.56 4.99 6.33
N GLY A 260 16.22 3.88 6.98
CA GLY A 260 16.94 2.64 6.89
C GLY A 260 17.11 2.20 5.45
N ILE A 261 16.00 1.81 4.78
CA ILE A 261 15.96 1.26 3.42
C ILE A 261 16.76 2.10 2.41
N ASP A 262 16.60 3.43 2.44
CA ASP A 262 17.24 4.35 1.49
C ASP A 262 18.71 4.65 1.87
N GLY A 263 19.06 4.53 3.15
CA GLY A 263 20.38 4.86 3.67
C GLY A 263 21.45 3.79 3.42
N LYS A 264 22.65 4.23 2.99
CA LYS A 264 23.84 3.37 2.89
C LYS A 264 24.26 2.86 4.27
N ALA A 265 24.73 1.61 4.36
CA ALA A 265 25.21 1.05 5.62
C ALA A 265 26.28 1.93 6.31
N SER A 266 27.18 2.56 5.55
CA SER A 266 28.20 3.47 6.08
C SER A 266 27.63 4.76 6.70
N LEU A 267 26.48 5.25 6.22
CA LEU A 267 25.76 6.39 6.80
C LEU A 267 25.12 5.97 8.12
N LEU A 268 24.49 4.80 8.16
CA LEU A 268 23.83 4.27 9.35
C LEU A 268 24.83 4.04 10.50
N ARG A 269 26.04 3.56 10.20
CA ARG A 269 27.12 3.38 11.18
C ARG A 269 27.57 4.66 11.88
N ARG A 270 27.35 5.84 11.29
CA ARG A 270 27.78 7.12 11.87
C ARG A 270 26.85 7.62 12.98
N HIS A 271 25.65 7.05 13.09
CA HIS A 271 24.72 7.40 14.16
C HIS A 271 25.15 6.77 15.49
N GLY A 272 24.80 7.45 16.58
CA GLY A 272 24.89 6.87 17.92
C GLY A 272 24.04 5.61 18.04
N ASP A 273 24.40 4.74 18.99
CA ASP A 273 23.89 3.36 19.09
C ASP A 273 22.36 3.29 19.11
N SER A 274 21.72 4.14 19.92
CA SER A 274 20.27 4.20 20.06
C SER A 274 19.58 4.47 18.72
N ARG A 275 19.96 5.56 18.03
CA ARG A 275 19.41 5.91 16.71
C ARG A 275 19.70 4.84 15.65
N ARG A 276 20.94 4.32 15.63
CA ARG A 276 21.38 3.31 14.66
C ARG A 276 20.53 2.04 14.80
N LEU A 277 20.41 1.50 16.00
CA LEU A 277 19.69 0.26 16.26
C LEU A 277 18.18 0.42 16.16
N ALA A 278 17.62 1.56 16.56
CA ALA A 278 16.22 1.88 16.32
C ALA A 278 15.87 1.90 14.83
N THR A 279 16.74 2.49 14.01
CA THR A 279 16.60 2.50 12.54
C THR A 279 16.69 1.08 11.97
N LEU A 280 17.65 0.28 12.43
CA LEU A 280 17.85 -1.10 11.98
C LEU A 280 16.68 -2.00 12.37
N LEU A 281 16.16 -1.87 13.59
CA LEU A 281 14.96 -2.58 14.04
C LEU A 281 13.76 -2.23 13.15
N ALA A 282 13.47 -0.94 12.97
CA ALA A 282 12.38 -0.49 12.10
C ALA A 282 12.53 -1.02 10.66
N THR A 283 13.77 -1.07 10.16
CA THR A 283 14.07 -1.64 8.84
C THR A 283 13.81 -3.14 8.79
N ALA A 284 14.26 -3.90 9.80
CA ALA A 284 14.12 -5.35 9.84
C ALA A 284 12.65 -5.77 9.99
N VAL A 285 11.88 -5.08 10.85
CA VAL A 285 10.41 -5.24 10.95
C VAL A 285 9.76 -5.01 9.58
N TYR A 286 10.09 -3.91 8.92
CA TYR A 286 9.56 -3.61 7.59
C TYR A 286 9.95 -4.66 6.53
N LEU A 287 11.20 -5.11 6.55
CA LEU A 287 11.70 -6.13 5.62
C LEU A 287 10.99 -7.48 5.79
N THR A 288 10.52 -7.82 6.99
CA THR A 288 9.79 -9.06 7.26
C THR A 288 8.53 -9.15 6.40
N SER A 289 7.71 -8.09 6.38
CA SER A 289 6.53 -8.03 5.50
C SER A 289 6.88 -7.84 4.04
N ARG A 290 7.86 -6.97 3.74
CA ARG A 290 8.26 -6.68 2.35
C ARG A 290 8.81 -7.91 1.63
N ALA A 291 9.56 -8.78 2.31
CA ALA A 291 10.12 -9.97 1.68
C ALA A 291 9.04 -10.98 1.26
N VAL A 292 7.96 -11.10 2.06
CA VAL A 292 6.77 -11.88 1.69
C VAL A 292 6.03 -11.22 0.53
N ASP A 293 5.86 -9.89 0.55
CA ASP A 293 5.26 -9.14 -0.56
C ASP A 293 6.04 -9.35 -1.87
N ASP A 294 7.36 -9.21 -1.84
CA ASP A 294 8.25 -9.45 -2.97
C ASP A 294 8.12 -10.88 -3.52
N ALA A 295 8.01 -11.88 -2.64
CA ALA A 295 7.84 -13.28 -3.02
C ALA A 295 6.48 -13.53 -3.68
N LEU A 296 5.39 -12.99 -3.13
CA LEU A 296 4.05 -13.16 -3.67
C LEU A 296 3.83 -12.38 -4.97
N ASP A 297 4.44 -11.21 -5.11
CA ASP A 297 4.49 -10.47 -6.38
C ASP A 297 5.20 -11.30 -7.47
N LEU A 298 6.34 -11.92 -7.12
CA LEU A 298 7.03 -12.82 -8.02
C LEU A 298 6.18 -14.06 -8.36
N LEU A 299 5.49 -14.64 -7.37
CA LEU A 299 4.62 -15.80 -7.56
C LEU A 299 3.47 -15.49 -8.53
N GLU A 300 2.81 -14.35 -8.35
CA GLU A 300 1.73 -13.89 -9.23
C GLU A 300 2.22 -13.82 -10.69
N VAL A 301 3.32 -13.09 -10.92
CA VAL A 301 3.86 -12.91 -12.26
C VAL A 301 4.39 -14.21 -12.85
N LEU A 302 4.99 -15.08 -12.02
CA LEU A 302 5.46 -16.41 -12.44
C LEU A 302 4.30 -17.29 -12.90
N ILE A 303 3.22 -17.37 -12.13
CA ILE A 303 2.03 -18.15 -12.47
C ILE A 303 1.39 -17.61 -13.75
N ALA A 304 1.11 -16.31 -13.80
CA ALA A 304 0.45 -15.71 -14.96
C ALA A 304 1.28 -15.88 -16.25
N THR A 305 2.58 -15.58 -16.22
CA THR A 305 3.37 -15.42 -17.46
C THR A 305 4.13 -16.67 -17.88
N LYS A 306 4.72 -17.42 -16.93
CA LYS A 306 5.59 -18.57 -17.24
C LYS A 306 4.84 -19.90 -17.16
N LEU A 307 3.70 -19.94 -16.48
CA LEU A 307 2.87 -21.13 -16.34
C LEU A 307 1.63 -21.01 -17.24
N LEU A 308 0.65 -20.20 -16.88
CA LEU A 308 -0.66 -20.14 -17.55
C LEU A 308 -0.54 -19.66 -19.00
N ALA A 309 -0.06 -18.43 -19.24
CA ALA A 309 0.04 -17.86 -20.57
C ALA A 309 1.06 -18.59 -21.47
N ARG A 310 2.05 -19.28 -20.88
CA ARG A 310 2.99 -20.10 -21.68
C ARG A 310 2.35 -21.41 -22.08
N ALA A 311 1.62 -22.08 -21.19
CA ALA A 311 0.87 -23.28 -21.54
C ALA A 311 -0.15 -22.98 -22.65
N GLU A 312 -0.88 -21.87 -22.55
CA GLU A 312 -1.88 -21.46 -23.53
C GLU A 312 -1.27 -21.27 -24.93
N ARG A 313 -0.14 -20.55 -25.02
CA ARG A 313 0.59 -20.35 -26.28
C ARG A 313 1.08 -21.66 -26.89
N GLU A 314 1.58 -22.60 -26.10
CA GLU A 314 2.03 -23.89 -26.61
C GLU A 314 0.84 -24.74 -27.07
N THR A 315 -0.26 -24.76 -26.33
CA THR A 315 -1.49 -25.47 -26.70
C THR A 315 -2.10 -24.89 -27.98
N ALA A 316 -2.17 -23.56 -28.11
CA ALA A 316 -2.64 -22.91 -29.34
C ALA A 316 -1.74 -23.24 -30.54
N LYS A 317 -0.41 -23.21 -30.34
CA LYS A 317 0.55 -23.61 -31.36
C LYS A 317 0.37 -25.07 -31.78
N GLU A 318 0.10 -25.98 -30.84
CA GLU A 318 -0.11 -27.38 -31.14
C GLU A 318 -1.44 -27.62 -31.88
N LYS A 319 -2.52 -26.98 -31.43
CA LYS A 319 -3.82 -26.99 -32.14
C LYS A 319 -3.69 -26.49 -33.58
N LEU A 320 -2.92 -25.43 -33.81
CA LEU A 320 -2.67 -24.90 -35.16
C LEU A 320 -1.89 -25.88 -36.05
N LYS A 321 -0.97 -26.68 -35.49
CA LYS A 321 -0.25 -27.70 -36.27
C LYS A 321 -1.14 -28.88 -36.64
N THR A 322 -2.07 -29.27 -35.76
CA THR A 322 -2.94 -30.43 -36.00
C THR A 322 -4.18 -30.08 -36.82
N LEU A 323 -4.55 -28.81 -36.91
CA LEU A 323 -5.72 -28.31 -37.63
C LEU A 323 -5.84 -28.85 -39.08
N PRO A 324 -4.79 -28.85 -39.93
CA PRO A 324 -4.92 -29.39 -41.28
C PRO A 324 -5.20 -30.91 -41.34
N ARG A 325 -4.73 -31.69 -40.35
CA ARG A 325 -5.08 -33.13 -40.26
C ARG A 325 -6.54 -33.31 -39.87
N VAL A 326 -7.04 -32.49 -38.94
CA VAL A 326 -8.44 -32.51 -38.52
C VAL A 326 -9.35 -32.10 -39.69
N GLU A 327 -9.06 -31.00 -40.38
CA GLU A 327 -9.83 -30.53 -41.54
C GLU A 327 -9.95 -31.61 -42.63
N ARG A 328 -8.84 -32.28 -42.96
CA ARG A 328 -8.84 -33.38 -43.95
C ARG A 328 -9.65 -34.58 -43.48
N ALA A 329 -9.51 -34.99 -42.23
CA ALA A 329 -10.25 -36.13 -41.69
C ALA A 329 -11.76 -35.84 -41.59
N SER A 330 -12.12 -34.63 -41.14
CA SER A 330 -13.51 -34.15 -41.11
C SER A 330 -14.12 -34.04 -42.50
N ALA A 331 -13.37 -33.56 -43.51
CA ALA A 331 -13.87 -33.48 -44.89
C ALA A 331 -14.19 -34.88 -45.46
N LYS A 332 -13.34 -35.88 -45.21
CA LYS A 332 -13.60 -37.28 -45.62
C LYS A 332 -14.84 -37.83 -44.92
N LEU A 333 -14.98 -37.58 -43.62
CA LEU A 333 -16.13 -38.07 -42.86
C LEU A 333 -17.43 -37.39 -43.28
N ALA A 334 -17.40 -36.07 -43.53
CA ALA A 334 -18.53 -35.30 -44.04
C ALA A 334 -18.95 -35.79 -45.43
N ALA A 335 -18.01 -36.05 -46.34
CA ALA A 335 -18.31 -36.59 -47.67
C ALA A 335 -18.98 -37.97 -47.58
N ALA A 336 -18.48 -38.86 -46.71
CA ALA A 336 -19.09 -40.17 -46.49
C ALA A 336 -20.49 -40.06 -45.84
N PHE A 337 -20.67 -39.18 -44.85
CA PHE A 337 -21.96 -38.98 -44.19
C PHE A 337 -22.99 -38.30 -45.08
N GLN A 338 -22.58 -37.41 -45.98
CA GLN A 338 -23.47 -36.80 -46.97
C GLN A 338 -24.12 -37.89 -47.84
N ILE A 339 -23.35 -38.87 -48.32
CA ILE A 339 -23.89 -40.01 -49.08
C ILE A 339 -24.89 -40.81 -48.24
N VAL A 340 -24.61 -41.05 -46.95
CA VAL A 340 -25.57 -41.70 -46.06
C VAL A 340 -26.87 -40.89 -46.01
N PHE A 341 -26.81 -39.58 -45.76
CA PHE A 341 -27.99 -38.73 -45.74
C PHE A 341 -28.75 -38.75 -47.07
N ASP A 342 -28.07 -38.55 -48.19
CA ASP A 342 -28.67 -38.49 -49.53
C ASP A 342 -29.35 -39.81 -49.93
N THR A 343 -28.82 -40.95 -49.47
CA THR A 343 -29.31 -42.28 -49.85
C THR A 343 -30.31 -42.89 -48.88
N THR A 344 -30.33 -42.47 -47.60
CA THR A 344 -31.18 -43.07 -46.56
C THR A 344 -32.26 -42.14 -46.03
N SER A 345 -32.18 -40.84 -46.31
CA SER A 345 -33.21 -39.88 -45.89
C SER A 345 -34.29 -39.74 -46.97
N GLU A 346 -35.54 -39.60 -46.54
CA GLU A 346 -36.62 -39.14 -47.41
C GLU A 346 -36.29 -37.72 -47.87
N GLN A 347 -36.13 -37.52 -49.18
CA GLN A 347 -35.80 -36.22 -49.73
C GLN A 347 -37.10 -35.43 -49.92
N VAL A 348 -37.20 -34.29 -49.24
CA VAL A 348 -38.33 -33.37 -49.39
C VAL A 348 -37.91 -32.25 -50.32
N ASP A 349 -38.56 -32.15 -51.47
CA ASP A 349 -38.39 -31.01 -52.37
C ASP A 349 -38.94 -29.76 -51.67
N THR A 350 -38.09 -28.78 -51.41
CA THR A 350 -38.43 -27.58 -50.64
C THR A 350 -39.35 -26.61 -51.39
N ASP A 351 -39.46 -26.73 -52.72
CA ASP A 351 -40.29 -25.87 -53.56
C ASP A 351 -41.66 -26.53 -53.87
N THR A 352 -41.72 -27.86 -53.93
CA THR A 352 -42.95 -28.60 -54.28
C THR A 352 -43.58 -29.37 -53.11
N GLY A 353 -42.84 -29.62 -52.04
CA GLY A 353 -43.28 -30.38 -50.87
C GLY A 353 -43.39 -31.89 -51.09
N GLU A 354 -42.94 -32.40 -52.24
CA GLU A 354 -42.96 -33.85 -52.54
C GLU A 354 -41.88 -34.59 -51.75
N ILE A 355 -42.27 -35.73 -51.17
CA ILE A 355 -41.38 -36.61 -50.41
C ILE A 355 -40.99 -37.79 -51.32
N SER A 356 -39.72 -37.83 -51.72
CA SER A 356 -39.16 -38.95 -52.49
C SER A 356 -38.57 -40.01 -51.54
N PRO A 357 -38.81 -41.32 -51.80
CA PRO A 357 -38.24 -42.39 -51.00
C PRO A 357 -36.71 -42.42 -51.11
N PRO A 358 -36.00 -43.01 -50.14
CA PRO A 358 -34.55 -43.13 -50.16
C PRO A 358 -34.03 -43.74 -51.47
N GLU A 359 -32.99 -43.16 -52.07
CA GLU A 359 -32.44 -43.58 -53.38
C GLU A 359 -31.92 -45.03 -53.39
N VAL A 360 -31.66 -45.63 -52.22
CA VAL A 360 -31.04 -46.94 -52.11
C VAL A 360 -31.74 -47.79 -51.06
N GLU A 361 -32.19 -49.00 -51.44
CA GLU A 361 -32.94 -49.91 -50.56
C GLU A 361 -32.05 -50.86 -49.73
N THR A 362 -30.77 -51.03 -50.08
CA THR A 362 -29.86 -51.99 -49.41
C THR A 362 -28.60 -51.36 -48.83
N LEU A 363 -28.16 -51.89 -47.70
CA LEU A 363 -26.94 -51.44 -47.01
C LEU A 363 -25.68 -51.63 -47.88
N GLU A 364 -25.65 -52.66 -48.72
CA GLU A 364 -24.53 -52.92 -49.63
C GLU A 364 -24.38 -51.84 -50.70
N ALA A 365 -25.49 -51.41 -51.32
CA ALA A 365 -25.47 -50.38 -52.35
C ALA A 365 -25.14 -48.98 -51.77
N MET A 366 -25.54 -48.70 -50.53
CA MET A 366 -25.10 -47.49 -49.80
C MET A 366 -23.59 -47.49 -49.61
N TRP A 367 -23.02 -48.61 -49.15
CA TRP A 367 -21.58 -48.74 -48.95
C TRP A 367 -20.78 -48.66 -50.25
N GLU A 368 -21.30 -49.19 -51.35
CA GLU A 368 -20.66 -49.08 -52.67
C GLU A 368 -20.56 -47.61 -53.11
N ARG A 369 -21.62 -46.83 -52.85
CA ARG A 369 -21.65 -45.39 -53.16
C ARG A 369 -20.73 -44.57 -52.27
N ILE A 370 -20.57 -44.95 -50.99
CA ILE A 370 -19.55 -44.37 -50.09
C ILE A 370 -18.13 -44.70 -50.59
N GLU A 371 -17.86 -45.94 -50.98
CA GLU A 371 -16.54 -46.39 -51.44
C GLU A 371 -16.07 -45.63 -52.70
N GLN A 372 -17.00 -45.18 -53.55
CA GLN A 372 -16.70 -44.34 -54.72
C GLN A 372 -16.20 -42.93 -54.36
N VAL A 373 -16.57 -42.41 -53.19
CA VAL A 373 -16.20 -41.05 -52.72
C VAL A 373 -15.03 -41.11 -51.74
N VAL A 374 -15.07 -42.04 -50.78
CA VAL A 374 -14.03 -42.25 -49.78
C VAL A 374 -13.83 -43.76 -49.56
N PRO A 375 -12.66 -44.32 -49.91
CA PRO A 375 -12.38 -45.73 -49.66
C PRO A 375 -12.46 -46.10 -48.17
N ARG A 376 -12.97 -47.29 -47.84
CA ARG A 376 -13.17 -47.75 -46.44
C ARG A 376 -11.93 -47.63 -45.55
N HIS A 377 -10.75 -47.94 -46.08
CA HIS A 377 -9.49 -47.85 -45.33
C HIS A 377 -9.12 -46.38 -45.01
N GLU A 378 -9.43 -45.45 -45.90
CA GLU A 378 -9.22 -44.02 -45.67
C GLU A 378 -10.24 -43.44 -44.68
N LEU A 379 -11.49 -43.93 -44.72
CA LEU A 379 -12.52 -43.56 -43.76
C LEU A 379 -12.15 -44.06 -42.34
N ALA A 380 -11.68 -45.31 -42.22
CA ALA A 380 -11.18 -45.84 -40.95
C ALA A 380 -9.98 -45.03 -40.42
N ALA A 381 -9.05 -44.65 -41.29
CA ALA A 381 -7.92 -43.79 -40.93
C ALA A 381 -8.35 -42.37 -40.53
N ALA A 382 -9.37 -41.80 -41.19
CA ALA A 382 -9.94 -40.49 -40.84
C ALA A 382 -10.62 -40.53 -39.47
N ILE A 383 -11.42 -41.57 -39.20
CA ILE A 383 -12.07 -41.78 -37.90
C ILE A 383 -11.00 -41.92 -36.79
N ALA A 384 -9.98 -42.76 -37.02
CA ALA A 384 -8.89 -42.93 -36.06
C ALA A 384 -8.12 -41.62 -35.81
N ALA A 385 -7.85 -40.85 -36.86
CA ALA A 385 -7.19 -39.54 -36.73
C ALA A 385 -8.05 -38.52 -35.96
N LEU A 386 -9.37 -38.53 -36.13
CA LEU A 386 -10.27 -37.66 -35.35
C LEU A 386 -10.30 -38.07 -33.87
N PHE A 387 -10.40 -39.37 -33.56
CA PHE A 387 -10.30 -39.85 -32.18
C PHE A 387 -8.94 -39.53 -31.53
N GLU A 388 -7.85 -39.52 -32.31
CA GLU A 388 -6.51 -39.14 -31.84
C GLU A 388 -6.39 -37.63 -31.58
N LEU A 389 -6.94 -36.80 -32.48
CA LEU A 389 -6.64 -35.36 -32.53
C LEU A 389 -7.71 -34.46 -31.90
N THR A 390 -8.92 -34.97 -31.69
CA THR A 390 -9.99 -34.22 -31.02
C THR A 390 -10.11 -34.61 -29.55
N PRO A 391 -10.45 -33.66 -28.67
CA PRO A 391 -10.73 -33.98 -27.28
C PRO A 391 -11.89 -34.98 -27.16
N PRO A 392 -11.86 -35.89 -26.18
CA PRO A 392 -12.99 -36.78 -25.90
C PRO A 392 -14.27 -35.99 -25.60
N LEU A 393 -15.44 -36.59 -25.84
CA LEU A 393 -16.74 -35.92 -25.74
C LEU A 393 -17.06 -35.35 -24.34
N ASP A 394 -16.42 -35.89 -23.30
CA ASP A 394 -16.53 -35.47 -21.90
C ASP A 394 -15.44 -34.46 -21.47
N SER A 395 -14.56 -34.06 -22.38
CA SER A 395 -13.49 -33.08 -22.16
C SER A 395 -14.01 -31.64 -22.27
N ASP A 396 -13.53 -30.75 -21.39
CA ASP A 396 -13.73 -29.32 -21.56
C ASP A 396 -12.68 -28.69 -22.51
N ALA A 397 -12.88 -27.42 -22.88
CA ALA A 397 -11.98 -26.68 -23.78
C ALA A 397 -10.56 -26.46 -23.19
N ASP A 398 -10.44 -26.56 -21.86
CA ASP A 398 -9.24 -26.25 -21.08
C ASP A 398 -8.32 -27.46 -20.89
N GLU A 399 -8.82 -28.69 -21.11
CA GLU A 399 -8.11 -29.96 -20.93
C GLU A 399 -6.70 -29.94 -21.53
N ALA A 400 -6.58 -29.62 -22.82
CA ALA A 400 -5.30 -29.60 -23.52
C ALA A 400 -4.33 -28.55 -22.94
N TRP A 401 -4.87 -27.43 -22.47
CA TRP A 401 -4.11 -26.37 -21.82
C TRP A 401 -3.64 -26.79 -20.42
N ARG A 402 -4.51 -27.40 -19.62
CA ARG A 402 -4.16 -27.93 -18.28
C ARG A 402 -3.18 -29.10 -18.39
N ALA A 403 -3.34 -30.01 -19.34
CA ALA A 403 -2.37 -31.06 -19.60
C ALA A 403 -0.98 -30.48 -19.93
N GLN A 404 -0.93 -29.45 -20.77
CA GLN A 404 0.31 -28.74 -21.09
C GLN A 404 0.91 -28.04 -19.86
N LEU A 405 0.08 -27.55 -18.93
CA LEU A 405 0.51 -26.96 -17.66
C LEU A 405 1.21 -27.99 -16.77
N VAL A 406 0.68 -29.22 -16.66
CA VAL A 406 1.27 -30.29 -15.83
C VAL A 406 2.71 -30.62 -16.21
N THR A 407 3.05 -30.57 -17.50
CA THR A 407 4.42 -30.79 -17.99
C THR A 407 5.44 -29.79 -17.41
N ARG A 408 4.98 -28.63 -16.92
CA ARG A 408 5.83 -27.56 -16.36
C ARG A 408 6.10 -27.70 -14.87
N PHE A 409 5.75 -28.82 -14.25
CA PHE A 409 5.91 -29.04 -12.80
C PHE A 409 7.34 -28.75 -12.29
N GLY A 410 8.37 -28.96 -13.12
CA GLY A 410 9.76 -28.62 -12.78
C GLY A 410 9.99 -27.14 -12.42
N THR A 411 9.11 -26.24 -12.86
CA THR A 411 9.17 -24.81 -12.51
C THR A 411 8.72 -24.56 -11.07
N VAL A 412 7.73 -25.32 -10.60
CA VAL A 412 7.06 -25.13 -9.30
C VAL A 412 7.76 -25.94 -8.20
N ARG A 413 8.22 -27.14 -8.54
CA ARG A 413 8.87 -28.09 -7.64
C ARG A 413 9.91 -27.46 -6.68
N PRO A 414 10.80 -26.55 -7.10
CA PRO A 414 11.85 -26.03 -6.22
C PRO A 414 11.33 -25.19 -5.04
N PHE A 415 10.14 -24.61 -5.14
CA PHE A 415 9.65 -23.64 -4.16
C PHE A 415 8.35 -24.05 -3.46
N LEU A 416 7.67 -25.11 -3.91
CA LEU A 416 6.35 -25.48 -3.39
C LEU A 416 6.33 -25.71 -1.88
N LYS A 417 7.32 -26.44 -1.35
CA LYS A 417 7.46 -26.66 0.10
C LYS A 417 7.73 -25.35 0.83
N LEU A 418 8.67 -24.54 0.33
CA LEU A 418 9.03 -23.26 0.94
C LEU A 418 7.85 -22.28 0.95
N LEU A 419 7.01 -22.29 -0.08
CA LEU A 419 5.86 -21.39 -0.16
C LEU A 419 4.93 -21.60 1.04
N VAL A 420 4.71 -22.85 1.43
CA VAL A 420 3.83 -23.22 2.53
C VAL A 420 4.48 -23.00 3.89
N THR A 421 5.79 -23.19 4.01
CA THR A 421 6.50 -23.05 5.28
C THR A 421 6.82 -21.60 5.63
N VAL A 422 7.16 -20.78 4.63
CA VAL A 422 7.62 -19.41 4.84
C VAL A 422 6.47 -18.41 4.90
N VAL A 423 5.41 -18.63 4.11
CA VAL A 423 4.28 -17.70 4.08
C VAL A 423 3.20 -18.17 5.06
N ASP A 424 2.95 -17.38 6.11
CA ASP A 424 1.82 -17.61 7.00
C ASP A 424 0.50 -17.20 6.30
N PHE A 425 -0.07 -18.17 5.59
CA PHE A 425 -1.35 -18.00 4.92
C PHE A 425 -2.53 -18.09 5.90
N GLY A 426 -3.44 -17.12 5.78
CA GLY A 426 -4.82 -17.17 6.26
C GLY A 426 -5.80 -17.30 5.08
N ALA A 427 -7.06 -17.61 5.40
CA ALA A 427 -8.13 -17.70 4.42
C ALA A 427 -9.49 -17.30 5.01
N THR A 428 -10.41 -16.89 4.15
CA THR A 428 -11.84 -16.80 4.46
C THR A 428 -12.45 -18.21 4.52
N PRO A 429 -13.70 -18.38 5.01
CA PRO A 429 -14.37 -19.68 4.96
C PRO A 429 -14.36 -20.33 3.57
N GLU A 430 -14.51 -19.52 2.51
CA GLU A 430 -14.50 -19.98 1.11
C GLU A 430 -13.10 -20.41 0.65
N GLY A 431 -12.04 -19.75 1.12
CA GLY A 431 -10.65 -20.08 0.79
C GLY A 431 -10.06 -21.23 1.60
N LEU A 432 -10.71 -21.62 2.70
CA LEU A 432 -10.18 -22.60 3.64
C LEU A 432 -9.92 -24.00 3.02
N PRO A 433 -10.78 -24.57 2.16
CA PRO A 433 -10.50 -25.84 1.49
C PRO A 433 -9.24 -25.78 0.62
N VAL A 434 -9.08 -24.70 -0.14
CA VAL A 434 -7.91 -24.48 -1.01
C VAL A 434 -6.64 -24.28 -0.20
N LEU A 435 -6.70 -23.53 0.90
CA LEU A 435 -5.57 -23.37 1.81
C LEU A 435 -5.15 -24.70 2.45
N LYS A 436 -6.12 -25.53 2.87
CA LYS A 436 -5.83 -26.86 3.43
C LYS A 436 -5.14 -27.75 2.39
N ALA A 437 -5.64 -27.75 1.15
CA ALA A 437 -5.02 -28.49 0.05
C ALA A 437 -3.61 -27.97 -0.28
N LEU A 438 -3.40 -26.65 -0.30
CA LEU A 438 -2.07 -26.06 -0.48
C LEU A 438 -1.10 -26.55 0.60
N LYS A 439 -1.55 -26.57 1.87
CA LYS A 439 -0.74 -27.02 3.00
C LYS A 439 -0.38 -28.51 2.97
N SER A 440 -1.19 -29.36 2.33
CA SER A 440 -0.92 -30.80 2.21
C SER A 440 -0.06 -31.19 1.01
N LEU A 441 0.11 -30.30 0.02
CA LEU A 441 0.93 -30.60 -1.18
C LEU A 441 2.35 -31.11 -0.88
N PRO A 442 3.10 -30.56 0.11
CA PRO A 442 4.44 -31.06 0.43
C PRO A 442 4.48 -32.55 0.80
N ASP A 443 3.43 -33.09 1.41
CA ASP A 443 3.35 -34.49 1.84
C ASP A 443 3.14 -35.45 0.66
N LEU A 444 2.61 -34.94 -0.45
CA LEU A 444 2.41 -35.69 -1.70
C LEU A 444 3.69 -35.75 -2.54
N MET A 445 4.61 -34.80 -2.34
CA MET A 445 5.77 -34.64 -3.20
C MET A 445 6.73 -35.84 -3.14
N GLY A 446 7.00 -36.42 -4.31
CA GLY A 446 7.96 -37.52 -4.45
C GLY A 446 7.40 -38.91 -4.13
N ARG A 447 6.13 -39.00 -3.71
CA ARG A 447 5.44 -40.27 -3.53
C ARG A 447 5.14 -40.93 -4.87
N LYS A 448 5.32 -42.26 -4.92
CA LYS A 448 5.00 -43.08 -6.10
C LYS A 448 3.51 -43.35 -6.25
N LYS A 449 2.80 -43.53 -5.13
CA LYS A 449 1.35 -43.81 -5.10
C LYS A 449 0.65 -42.87 -4.12
N VAL A 450 -0.38 -42.21 -4.62
CA VAL A 450 -1.29 -41.33 -3.88
C VAL A 450 -2.70 -41.76 -4.27
N GLY A 451 -3.57 -41.99 -3.29
CA GLY A 451 -4.95 -42.37 -3.50
C GLY A 451 -5.92 -41.16 -3.49
N PRO A 452 -7.12 -41.28 -4.06
CA PRO A 452 -8.13 -40.20 -4.06
C PRO A 452 -8.56 -39.75 -2.67
N ALA A 453 -8.53 -40.64 -1.66
CA ALA A 453 -8.87 -40.31 -0.28
C ALA A 453 -7.85 -39.39 0.40
N GLU A 454 -6.66 -39.22 -0.20
CA GLU A 454 -5.57 -38.40 0.34
C GLU A 454 -5.60 -36.96 -0.20
N ILE A 455 -6.50 -36.66 -1.13
CA ILE A 455 -6.68 -35.33 -1.71
C ILE A 455 -8.12 -34.85 -1.54
N ASP A 456 -8.32 -33.54 -1.58
CA ASP A 456 -9.67 -32.99 -1.64
C ASP A 456 -10.20 -33.05 -3.07
N THR A 457 -10.98 -34.09 -3.38
CA THR A 457 -11.61 -34.26 -4.69
C THR A 457 -12.69 -33.23 -4.99
N GLY A 458 -13.20 -32.52 -3.98
CA GLY A 458 -14.19 -31.44 -4.16
C GLY A 458 -13.61 -30.22 -4.86
N LEU A 459 -12.28 -30.05 -4.84
CA LEU A 459 -11.58 -29.00 -5.57
C LEU A 459 -11.45 -29.27 -7.07
N LEU A 460 -11.73 -30.51 -7.52
CA LEU A 460 -11.54 -30.92 -8.91
C LEU A 460 -12.74 -30.52 -9.77
N THR A 461 -12.60 -29.41 -10.50
CA THR A 461 -13.62 -28.91 -11.44
C THR A 461 -13.20 -29.13 -12.90
N GLY A 462 -14.15 -29.48 -13.77
CA GLY A 462 -13.89 -29.65 -15.21
C GLY A 462 -12.81 -30.71 -15.49
N SER A 463 -11.96 -30.44 -16.47
CA SER A 463 -10.88 -31.36 -16.89
C SER A 463 -9.82 -31.64 -15.83
N TRP A 464 -9.73 -30.85 -14.74
CA TRP A 464 -8.87 -31.21 -13.60
C TRP A 464 -9.26 -32.56 -13.01
N ARG A 465 -10.55 -32.89 -12.95
CA ARG A 465 -11.01 -34.18 -12.41
C ARG A 465 -10.44 -35.35 -13.21
N ARG A 466 -10.46 -35.25 -14.53
CA ARG A 466 -9.93 -36.26 -15.44
C ARG A 466 -8.41 -36.33 -15.37
N LEU A 467 -7.73 -35.19 -15.43
CA LEU A 467 -6.26 -35.13 -15.37
C LEU A 467 -5.69 -35.63 -14.04
N VAL A 468 -6.44 -35.50 -12.94
CA VAL A 468 -5.98 -35.91 -11.61
C VAL A 468 -6.33 -37.37 -11.29
N LEU A 469 -7.53 -37.84 -11.66
CA LEU A 469 -8.04 -39.16 -11.27
C LEU A 469 -7.99 -40.22 -12.37
N SER A 470 -7.96 -39.79 -13.63
CA SER A 470 -8.19 -40.67 -14.79
C SER A 470 -7.22 -40.40 -15.95
N ALA A 471 -6.03 -39.85 -15.66
CA ALA A 471 -5.04 -39.62 -16.70
C ALA A 471 -4.58 -40.95 -17.31
N PRO A 472 -4.32 -41.04 -18.63
CA PRO A 472 -4.04 -42.31 -19.32
C PRO A 472 -2.84 -43.11 -18.79
N HIS A 473 -1.92 -42.43 -18.10
CA HIS A 473 -0.70 -43.03 -17.56
C HIS A 473 -0.84 -43.49 -16.10
N LEU A 474 -2.00 -43.30 -15.47
CA LEU A 474 -2.24 -43.66 -14.06
C LEU A 474 -2.69 -45.12 -13.92
N GLU A 475 -2.21 -45.77 -12.85
CA GLU A 475 -2.77 -47.04 -12.40
C GLU A 475 -4.19 -46.81 -11.82
N PRO A 476 -5.14 -47.74 -11.99
CA PRO A 476 -6.47 -47.63 -11.40
C PRO A 476 -6.41 -47.36 -9.89
N GLY A 477 -7.16 -46.35 -9.42
CA GLY A 477 -7.19 -45.96 -8.01
C GLY A 477 -6.01 -45.10 -7.55
N THR A 478 -5.16 -44.62 -8.47
CA THR A 478 -4.07 -43.67 -8.15
C THR A 478 -4.37 -42.26 -8.68
N VAL A 479 -3.65 -41.28 -8.13
CA VAL A 479 -3.82 -39.85 -8.40
C VAL A 479 -2.55 -39.27 -9.02
N ASP A 480 -2.70 -38.47 -10.07
CA ASP A 480 -1.62 -37.58 -10.53
C ASP A 480 -1.53 -36.37 -9.60
N TRP A 481 -0.71 -36.50 -8.56
CA TRP A 481 -0.52 -35.44 -7.58
C TRP A 481 0.16 -34.19 -8.17
N LYS A 482 0.83 -34.28 -9.32
CA LYS A 482 1.39 -33.09 -10.01
C LYS A 482 0.29 -32.31 -10.69
N ALA A 483 -0.67 -33.00 -11.32
CA ALA A 483 -1.88 -32.38 -11.83
C ALA A 483 -2.69 -31.75 -10.68
N TYR A 484 -2.81 -32.44 -9.55
CA TYR A 484 -3.47 -31.90 -8.36
C TYR A 484 -2.78 -30.64 -7.84
N ALA A 485 -1.44 -30.61 -7.78
CA ALA A 485 -0.69 -29.44 -7.37
C ALA A 485 -0.97 -28.22 -8.25
N PHE A 486 -1.08 -28.38 -9.57
CA PHE A 486 -1.46 -27.27 -10.46
C PHE A 486 -2.92 -26.84 -10.29
N CYS A 487 -3.85 -27.78 -10.09
CA CYS A 487 -5.23 -27.46 -9.76
C CYS A 487 -5.31 -26.55 -8.53
N VAL A 488 -4.61 -26.92 -7.45
CA VAL A 488 -4.55 -26.13 -6.21
C VAL A 488 -3.87 -24.78 -6.46
N LEU A 489 -2.74 -24.73 -7.17
CA LEU A 489 -2.04 -23.46 -7.43
C LEU A 489 -2.82 -22.49 -8.31
N GLU A 490 -3.59 -22.99 -9.27
CA GLU A 490 -4.50 -22.16 -10.07
C GLU A 490 -5.57 -21.51 -9.19
N GLN A 491 -6.16 -22.28 -8.27
CA GLN A 491 -7.14 -21.78 -7.31
C GLN A 491 -6.53 -20.80 -6.30
N VAL A 492 -5.35 -21.11 -5.75
CA VAL A 492 -4.59 -20.21 -4.87
C VAL A 492 -4.29 -18.89 -5.57
N HIS A 493 -3.85 -18.93 -6.84
CA HIS A 493 -3.59 -17.71 -7.61
C HIS A 493 -4.84 -16.84 -7.75
N ARG A 494 -5.99 -17.47 -8.07
CA ARG A 494 -7.28 -16.78 -8.17
C ARG A 494 -7.70 -16.18 -6.83
N MET A 495 -7.58 -16.96 -5.75
CA MET A 495 -8.02 -16.59 -4.41
C MET A 495 -7.10 -15.57 -3.72
N LEU A 496 -5.81 -15.54 -4.07
CA LEU A 496 -4.89 -14.47 -3.65
C LEU A 496 -5.28 -13.12 -4.23
N ARG A 497 -5.76 -13.11 -5.48
CA ARG A 497 -6.23 -11.89 -6.15
C ARG A 497 -7.56 -11.41 -5.58
N SER A 498 -8.48 -12.32 -5.26
CA SER A 498 -9.76 -12.00 -4.61
C SER A 498 -9.67 -11.83 -3.09
N LYS A 499 -8.48 -12.01 -2.48
CA LYS A 499 -8.23 -11.92 -1.03
C LYS A 499 -8.99 -12.96 -0.18
N GLN A 500 -9.41 -14.08 -0.80
CA GLN A 500 -9.99 -15.24 -0.10
C GLN A 500 -8.91 -16.12 0.54
N VAL A 501 -7.71 -16.14 -0.04
CA VAL A 501 -6.47 -16.60 0.59
C VAL A 501 -5.56 -15.39 0.67
N PHE A 502 -4.87 -15.20 1.79
CA PHE A 502 -4.04 -14.02 2.04
C PHE A 502 -2.85 -14.40 2.93
N ALA A 503 -1.79 -13.58 2.90
CA ALA A 503 -0.64 -13.74 3.79
C ALA A 503 -0.78 -12.81 4.99
N LYS A 504 -0.82 -13.33 6.22
CA LYS A 504 -1.10 -12.53 7.42
C LYS A 504 -0.07 -11.43 7.65
N ASN A 505 1.21 -11.72 7.41
CA ASN A 505 2.32 -10.80 7.64
C ASN A 505 2.65 -9.92 6.42
N SER A 506 1.69 -9.71 5.52
CA SER A 506 1.88 -9.01 4.25
C SER A 506 1.11 -7.69 4.21
N SER A 507 1.75 -6.64 3.70
CA SER A 507 1.11 -5.32 3.59
C SER A 507 0.18 -5.24 2.36
N LYS A 508 0.51 -5.98 1.29
CA LYS A 508 -0.15 -5.94 -0.02
C LYS A 508 -1.08 -7.15 -0.27
N TRP A 509 -0.66 -8.33 0.18
CA TRP A 509 -1.36 -9.61 0.05
C TRP A 509 -2.03 -10.07 1.35
N GLY A 510 -2.10 -9.20 2.37
CA GLY A 510 -2.79 -9.45 3.63
C GLY A 510 -4.31 -9.30 3.58
N ASP A 511 -4.94 -9.57 4.73
CA ASP A 511 -6.38 -9.43 4.90
C ASP A 511 -6.76 -7.95 4.90
N LEU A 512 -7.62 -7.55 3.95
CA LEU A 512 -8.14 -6.18 3.89
C LEU A 512 -9.03 -5.86 5.09
N ARG A 513 -9.70 -6.87 5.66
CA ARG A 513 -10.62 -6.72 6.80
C ARG A 513 -9.86 -6.40 8.08
N ALA A 514 -8.64 -6.92 8.24
CA ALA A 514 -7.78 -6.61 9.38
C ALA A 514 -7.31 -5.14 9.43
N LYS A 515 -7.53 -4.37 8.36
CA LYS A 515 -7.28 -2.92 8.33
C LYS A 515 -8.51 -2.08 8.68
N LEU A 516 -9.66 -2.71 8.87
CA LEU A 516 -10.86 -2.06 9.36
C LEU A 516 -10.82 -2.11 10.90
N LEU A 517 -11.14 -0.98 11.53
CA LEU A 517 -11.40 -0.98 12.97
C LEU A 517 -12.72 -1.71 13.19
N ASP A 518 -12.69 -2.80 13.96
CA ASP A 518 -13.87 -3.51 14.42
C ASP A 518 -13.85 -3.73 15.94
N GLY A 519 -15.00 -4.07 16.50
CA GLY A 519 -15.19 -4.36 17.93
C GLY A 519 -14.57 -3.31 18.86
N ASP A 520 -13.84 -3.81 19.88
CA ASP A 520 -13.24 -2.99 20.93
C ASP A 520 -12.23 -1.96 20.39
N ALA A 521 -11.53 -2.27 19.29
CA ALA A 521 -10.56 -1.37 18.67
C ALA A 521 -11.25 -0.17 18.01
N TRP A 522 -12.42 -0.37 17.40
CA TRP A 522 -13.25 0.73 16.92
C TRP A 522 -13.80 1.56 18.06
N ASP A 523 -14.36 0.92 19.10
CA ASP A 523 -14.97 1.65 20.21
C ASP A 523 -13.96 2.51 20.97
N GLN A 524 -12.70 2.07 21.07
CA GLN A 524 -11.60 2.86 21.66
C GLN A 524 -11.14 4.01 20.75
N ALA A 525 -11.05 3.81 19.43
CA ALA A 525 -10.60 4.84 18.49
C ALA A 525 -11.69 5.87 18.13
N LYS A 526 -12.97 5.48 18.25
CA LYS A 526 -14.14 6.25 17.82
C LYS A 526 -14.19 7.67 18.39
N PRO A 527 -13.99 7.93 19.70
CA PRO A 527 -14.01 9.29 20.22
C PRO A 527 -12.95 10.19 19.58
N THR A 528 -11.73 9.67 19.40
CA THR A 528 -10.60 10.40 18.81
C THR A 528 -10.82 10.66 17.31
N VAL A 529 -11.39 9.70 16.58
CA VAL A 529 -11.67 9.83 15.15
C VAL A 529 -12.84 10.79 14.89
N LEU A 530 -13.91 10.74 15.69
CA LEU A 530 -15.03 11.68 15.56
C LEU A 530 -14.60 13.11 15.91
N ALA A 531 -13.77 13.29 16.94
CA ALA A 531 -13.19 14.58 17.29
C ALA A 531 -12.27 15.14 16.19
N SER A 532 -11.46 14.29 15.54
CA SER A 532 -10.56 14.74 14.45
C SER A 532 -11.30 15.09 13.16
N LEU A 533 -12.51 14.57 12.97
CA LEU A 533 -13.37 14.84 11.81
C LEU A 533 -14.46 15.89 12.07
N ASN A 534 -14.52 16.48 13.28
CA ASN A 534 -15.59 17.40 13.72
C ASN A 534 -17.00 16.79 13.58
N LEU A 535 -17.13 15.49 13.86
CA LEU A 535 -18.39 14.72 13.84
C LEU A 535 -18.85 14.35 15.27
N GLY A 536 -18.29 15.01 16.29
CA GLY A 536 -18.51 14.74 17.71
C GLY A 536 -19.68 15.51 18.31
#